data_AF-A0A8K0UXL9-F1
#
_entry.id   AF-A0A8K0UXL9-F1
#
_cell.length_a   1.000
_cell.length_b   1.000
_cell.length_c   1.000
_cell.angle_alpha   90.00
_cell.angle_beta   90.00
_cell.angle_gamma   90.00
#
_symmetry.space_group_name_H-M   'P 1'
#
loop_
_entity.id
_entity.type
_entity.pdbx_description
1 polymer ?
#
loop_
_entity_poly.entity_id
_entity_poly.type
_entity_poly.pdbx_seq_one_letter_code
_entity_poly.pdbx_strand_id
1 'polypeptide(L)'
;MKPPYIPLAQFIVRQNLLRQNPLNTRQNSSRSSPFTSKEVDEHCIPIQPTWSVTDLLSSYPRPNISEDMLDRIHTLSALIPPTRTTPEHRQLTAELENLVKLVDAVKLVDKGVFGEEGGRVPDGRVWADDVGIDLSIDTRSSGHNPNMDGRSLLQHAARTANGLYVVEADKPKGSGR
;
A
#
# COMPACT_ATOMS: atom_id res chain seq x y z
N MET A 1 26.06 -30.41 -7.43
CA MET A 1 26.10 -29.39 -6.35
C MET A 1 24.67 -29.05 -5.98
N LYS A 2 24.23 -29.42 -4.77
CA LYS A 2 22.86 -29.26 -4.28
C LYS A 2 22.76 -27.96 -3.47
N PRO A 3 21.71 -27.12 -3.64
CA PRO A 3 21.51 -25.96 -2.78
C PRO A 3 21.03 -26.40 -1.38
N PRO A 4 21.35 -25.62 -0.32
CA PRO A 4 20.98 -25.98 1.04
C PRO A 4 19.47 -25.83 1.29
N TYR A 5 18.94 -26.83 1.98
CA TYR A 5 17.55 -27.00 2.39
C TYR A 5 17.25 -26.02 3.55
N ILE A 6 16.39 -25.04 3.34
CA ILE A 6 15.87 -24.18 4.42
C ILE A 6 14.61 -24.88 4.96
N PRO A 7 14.52 -25.21 6.26
CA PRO A 7 13.38 -25.94 6.79
C PRO A 7 12.13 -25.05 6.84
N LEU A 8 11.11 -25.42 6.06
CA LEU A 8 9.75 -24.84 6.00
C LEU A 8 8.91 -25.13 7.26
N ALA A 9 9.50 -25.07 8.46
CA ALA A 9 8.83 -25.51 9.68
C ALA A 9 8.14 -24.39 10.50
N GLN A 10 8.01 -23.16 9.98
CA GLN A 10 7.44 -22.04 10.78
C GLN A 10 6.44 -21.14 10.04
N PHE A 11 5.79 -21.60 8.96
CA PHE A 11 4.86 -20.73 8.21
C PHE A 11 3.40 -21.18 8.14
N ILE A 12 3.00 -22.23 8.87
CA ILE A 12 1.59 -22.69 8.85
C ILE A 12 1.09 -22.93 10.26
N VAL A 13 0.94 -21.87 11.05
CA VAL A 13 0.05 -21.91 12.22
C VAL A 13 -0.72 -20.58 12.28
N ARG A 14 -2.01 -20.64 11.92
CA ARG A 14 -3.09 -19.63 12.03
C ARG A 14 -3.66 -19.06 10.72
N GLN A 15 -4.17 -19.93 9.86
CA GLN A 15 -5.21 -19.58 8.88
C GLN A 15 -6.48 -20.44 9.06
N ASN A 16 -6.78 -20.86 10.30
CA ASN A 16 -7.86 -21.81 10.59
C ASN A 16 -9.02 -21.25 11.43
N LEU A 17 -9.27 -19.94 11.39
CA LEU A 17 -10.35 -19.31 12.16
C LEU A 17 -11.49 -18.70 11.33
N LEU A 18 -11.55 -18.94 10.02
CA LEU A 18 -12.66 -18.49 9.16
C LEU A 18 -13.45 -19.64 8.50
N ARG A 19 -13.68 -20.73 9.25
CA ARG A 19 -14.72 -21.70 8.90
C ARG A 19 -15.42 -22.20 10.16
N GLN A 20 -16.42 -21.47 10.62
CA GLN A 20 -17.47 -22.06 11.46
C GLN A 20 -18.79 -21.99 10.69
N ASN A 21 -19.12 -23.09 10.01
CA ASN A 21 -20.50 -23.43 9.71
C ASN A 21 -21.10 -24.02 11.01
N PRO A 22 -22.20 -23.48 11.55
CA PRO A 22 -22.91 -24.13 12.65
C PRO A 22 -23.88 -25.13 12.03
N LEU A 23 -23.64 -26.43 12.26
CA LEU A 23 -24.62 -27.54 12.26
C LEU A 23 -23.85 -28.86 12.07
N ASN A 24 -23.35 -29.46 13.15
CA ASN A 24 -23.55 -30.89 13.40
C ASN A 24 -23.06 -31.35 14.77
N THR A 25 -23.82 -32.30 15.28
CA THR A 25 -23.88 -32.82 16.64
C THR A 25 -22.79 -33.85 16.95
N ARG A 26 -22.30 -33.84 18.21
CA ARG A 26 -21.60 -34.90 18.98
C ARG A 26 -20.46 -35.68 18.30
N GLN A 27 -19.28 -35.65 18.94
CA GLN A 27 -18.82 -36.74 19.82
C GLN A 27 -17.49 -36.37 20.51
N ASN A 28 -17.34 -36.90 21.73
CA ASN A 28 -16.20 -36.81 22.62
C ASN A 28 -14.89 -37.24 21.94
N SER A 29 -13.87 -36.38 22.04
CA SER A 29 -12.48 -36.82 22.16
C SER A 29 -11.71 -35.79 22.96
N SER A 30 -11.47 -36.12 24.23
CA SER A 30 -10.65 -35.39 25.18
C SER A 30 -9.19 -35.37 24.72
N ARG A 31 -8.88 -34.49 23.77
CA ARG A 31 -7.52 -34.01 23.58
C ARG A 31 -7.52 -32.57 24.07
N SER A 32 -7.17 -32.40 25.34
CA SER A 32 -6.85 -31.08 25.89
C SER A 32 -5.62 -30.55 25.15
N SER A 33 -5.85 -29.88 24.03
CA SER A 33 -4.97 -28.79 23.64
C SER A 33 -4.92 -27.83 24.83
N PRO A 34 -3.75 -27.31 25.24
CA PRO A 34 -3.66 -26.29 26.27
C PRO A 34 -4.17 -24.97 25.67
N PHE A 35 -5.47 -24.87 25.42
CA PHE A 35 -6.14 -23.59 25.32
C PHE A 35 -6.24 -23.09 26.75
N THR A 36 -5.32 -22.19 27.11
CA THR A 36 -5.46 -21.35 28.29
C THR A 36 -6.85 -20.71 28.23
N SER A 37 -7.74 -21.09 29.13
CA SER A 37 -9.08 -20.51 29.24
C SER A 37 -8.90 -19.03 29.52
N LYS A 38 -9.15 -18.18 28.53
CA LYS A 38 -9.11 -16.74 28.70
C LYS A 38 -10.28 -16.34 29.59
N GLU A 39 -10.04 -15.43 30.52
CA GLU A 39 -11.07 -14.89 31.39
C GLU A 39 -12.14 -14.21 30.52
N VAL A 40 -13.39 -14.62 30.71
CA VAL A 40 -14.56 -14.12 29.98
C VAL A 40 -15.52 -13.49 30.98
N ASP A 41 -16.25 -12.46 30.56
CA ASP A 41 -17.28 -11.82 31.37
C ASP A 41 -18.57 -12.67 31.46
N GLU A 42 -19.57 -12.14 32.15
CA GLU A 42 -20.90 -12.76 32.29
C GLU A 42 -21.61 -12.99 30.94
N HIS A 43 -21.19 -12.30 29.88
CA HIS A 43 -21.71 -12.42 28.51
C HIS A 43 -20.80 -13.25 27.59
N CYS A 44 -19.82 -13.97 28.15
CA CYS A 44 -18.83 -14.76 27.41
C CYS A 44 -17.92 -13.93 26.47
N ILE A 45 -17.78 -12.62 26.72
CA ILE A 45 -16.85 -11.75 26.00
C ILE A 45 -15.49 -11.83 26.69
N PRO A 46 -14.38 -12.06 25.95
CA PRO A 46 -13.05 -12.07 26.55
C PRO A 46 -12.73 -10.73 27.23
N ILE A 47 -12.34 -10.79 28.50
CA ILE A 47 -11.94 -9.60 29.30
C ILE A 47 -10.62 -9.03 28.75
N GLN A 48 -9.80 -9.88 28.13
CA GLN A 48 -8.60 -9.48 27.44
C GLN A 48 -8.70 -9.79 25.94
N PRO A 49 -8.14 -8.91 25.08
CA PRO A 49 -8.16 -9.13 23.66
C PRO A 49 -7.52 -10.47 23.30
N THR A 50 -8.16 -11.20 22.41
CA THR A 50 -7.70 -12.54 22.03
C THR A 50 -6.37 -12.49 21.26
N TRP A 51 -6.11 -11.35 20.63
CA TRP A 51 -4.91 -11.00 19.88
C TRP A 51 -4.74 -9.48 19.87
N SER A 52 -3.51 -9.01 19.70
CA SER A 52 -3.23 -7.58 19.47
C SER A 52 -2.81 -7.35 18.02
N VAL A 53 -3.33 -6.28 17.43
CA VAL A 53 -2.89 -5.80 16.11
C VAL A 53 -1.41 -5.40 16.15
N THR A 54 -0.93 -4.81 17.25
CA THR A 54 0.48 -4.41 17.40
C THR A 54 1.41 -5.61 17.34
N ASP A 55 1.00 -6.72 17.95
CA ASP A 55 1.79 -7.95 17.99
C ASP A 55 1.77 -8.65 16.64
N LEU A 56 0.64 -8.61 15.95
CA LEU A 56 0.54 -9.09 14.57
C LEU A 56 1.46 -8.28 13.65
N LEU A 57 1.40 -6.95 13.72
CA LEU A 57 2.21 -6.08 12.88
C LEU A 57 3.69 -6.16 13.22
N SER A 58 4.08 -6.33 14.49
CA SER A 58 5.48 -6.46 14.87
C SER A 58 6.12 -7.73 14.31
N SER A 59 5.36 -8.81 14.11
CA SER A 59 5.83 -10.09 13.59
C SER A 59 6.33 -10.05 12.14
N TYR A 60 5.87 -9.09 11.33
CA TYR A 60 6.31 -9.01 9.93
C TYR A 60 7.75 -8.48 9.82
N PRO A 61 8.57 -9.03 8.89
CA PRO A 61 9.93 -8.56 8.66
C PRO A 61 9.90 -7.11 8.18
N ARG A 62 10.89 -6.32 8.62
CA ARG A 62 11.07 -4.95 8.12
C ARG A 62 11.83 -5.02 6.78
N PRO A 63 11.28 -4.45 5.69
CA PRO A 63 12.00 -4.34 4.43
C PRO A 63 13.17 -3.37 4.60
N ASN A 64 14.27 -3.58 3.86
CA ASN A 64 15.44 -2.71 3.90
C ASN A 64 15.46 -1.85 2.64
N ILE A 65 15.36 -0.53 2.81
CA ILE A 65 15.43 0.44 1.70
C ILE A 65 16.87 0.99 1.65
N SER A 66 17.59 0.66 0.57
CA SER A 66 18.93 1.21 0.33
C SER A 66 18.89 2.71 0.10
N GLU A 67 19.95 3.44 0.47
CA GLU A 67 20.07 4.89 0.27
C GLU A 67 19.81 5.31 -1.20
N ASP A 68 20.39 4.58 -2.16
CA ASP A 68 20.22 4.88 -3.59
C ASP A 68 18.76 4.72 -4.06
N MET A 69 18.00 3.84 -3.40
CA MET A 69 16.57 3.68 -3.66
C MET A 69 15.79 4.86 -3.12
N LEU A 70 16.16 5.39 -1.95
CA LEU A 70 15.54 6.59 -1.39
C LEU A 70 15.81 7.80 -2.30
N ASP A 71 17.05 8.00 -2.73
CA ASP A 71 17.41 9.06 -3.68
C ASP A 71 16.61 8.96 -4.99
N ARG A 72 16.44 7.72 -5.49
CA ARG A 72 15.63 7.46 -6.68
C ARG A 72 14.15 7.79 -6.47
N ILE A 73 13.57 7.46 -5.32
CA ILE A 73 12.17 7.78 -5.00
C ILE A 73 11.98 9.30 -4.94
N HIS A 74 12.89 10.03 -4.30
CA HIS A 74 12.86 11.49 -4.27
C HIS A 74 12.93 12.09 -5.67
N THR A 75 13.84 11.59 -6.51
CA THR A 75 13.98 12.02 -7.90
C THR A 75 12.69 11.80 -8.70
N LEU A 76 12.08 10.61 -8.59
CA LEU A 76 10.82 10.30 -9.28
C LEU A 76 9.64 11.12 -8.78
N SER A 77 9.69 11.52 -7.52
CA SER A 77 8.67 12.36 -6.87
C SER A 77 8.91 13.86 -7.09
N ALA A 78 9.94 14.23 -7.87
CA ALA A 78 10.40 15.60 -8.05
C ALA A 78 10.66 16.34 -6.71
N LEU A 79 11.15 15.60 -5.72
CA LEU A 79 11.52 16.11 -4.40
C LEU A 79 13.04 16.23 -4.27
N ILE A 80 13.48 17.19 -3.45
CA ILE A 80 14.89 17.32 -3.07
C ILE A 80 15.17 16.30 -1.96
N PRO A 81 16.14 15.38 -2.12
CA PRO A 81 16.48 14.42 -1.09
C PRO A 81 17.22 15.09 0.09
N PRO A 82 16.97 14.67 1.34
CA PRO A 82 17.75 15.12 2.48
C PRO A 82 19.18 14.56 2.39
N THR A 83 20.15 15.29 2.94
CA THR A 83 21.55 14.84 2.97
C THR A 83 21.69 13.53 3.74
N ARG A 84 22.40 12.55 3.18
CA ARG A 84 22.52 11.17 3.72
C ARG A 84 22.96 11.05 5.18
N THR A 85 23.75 12.00 5.67
CA THR A 85 24.27 12.00 7.05
C THR A 85 23.31 12.62 8.06
N THR A 86 22.17 13.16 7.62
CA THR A 86 21.22 13.85 8.50
C THR A 86 20.35 12.86 9.28
N PRO A 87 19.91 13.23 10.49
CA PRO A 87 18.93 12.43 11.23
C PRO A 87 17.60 12.32 10.48
N GLU A 88 17.23 13.35 9.73
CA GLU A 88 16.03 13.39 8.89
C GLU A 88 16.01 12.27 7.85
N HIS A 89 17.14 12.04 7.17
CA HIS A 89 17.26 10.92 6.23
C HIS A 89 16.98 9.57 6.91
N ARG A 90 17.57 9.33 8.10
CA ARG A 90 17.36 8.06 8.83
C ARG A 90 15.92 7.89 9.29
N GLN A 91 15.31 8.96 9.78
CA GLN A 91 13.91 8.96 10.18
C GLN A 91 13.01 8.61 8.98
N LEU A 92 13.23 9.27 7.84
CA LEU A 92 12.46 9.05 6.62
C LEU A 92 12.62 7.63 6.10
N THR A 93 13.84 7.07 6.11
CA THR A 93 14.06 5.65 5.77
C THR A 93 13.24 4.74 6.68
N ALA A 94 13.29 4.94 7.99
CA ALA A 94 12.55 4.11 8.94
C ALA A 94 11.03 4.21 8.77
N GLU A 95 10.51 5.41 8.48
CA GLU A 95 9.09 5.65 8.20
C GLU A 95 8.64 4.93 6.92
N LEU A 96 9.41 5.06 5.84
CA LEU A 96 9.13 4.36 4.59
C LEU A 96 9.19 2.84 4.74
N GLU A 97 10.18 2.31 5.46
CA GLU A 97 10.28 0.87 5.73
C GLU A 97 9.06 0.35 6.50
N ASN A 98 8.56 1.12 7.47
CA ASN A 98 7.35 0.77 8.21
C ASN A 98 6.09 0.82 7.31
N LEU A 99 5.99 1.77 6.38
CA LEU A 99 4.90 1.82 5.42
C LEU A 99 4.93 0.64 4.45
N VAL A 100 6.10 0.32 3.89
CA VAL A 100 6.25 -0.83 2.98
C VAL A 100 5.92 -2.14 3.70
N LYS A 101 6.34 -2.29 4.97
CA LYS A 101 5.98 -3.44 5.81
C LYS A 101 4.46 -3.64 5.91
N LEU A 102 3.70 -2.57 6.06
CA LEU A 102 2.23 -2.64 6.12
C LEU A 102 1.62 -3.08 4.78
N VAL A 103 2.12 -2.54 3.67
CA VAL A 103 1.62 -2.88 2.33
C VAL A 103 1.99 -4.32 1.95
N ASP A 104 3.17 -4.78 2.35
CA ASP A 104 3.61 -6.16 2.09
C ASP A 104 2.76 -7.18 2.85
N ALA A 105 2.22 -6.84 4.02
CA ALA A 105 1.29 -7.72 4.74
C ALA A 105 0.01 -8.02 3.92
N VAL A 106 -0.44 -7.08 3.08
CA VAL A 106 -1.60 -7.30 2.19
C VAL A 106 -1.32 -8.37 1.14
N LYS A 107 -0.06 -8.58 0.75
CA LYS A 107 0.31 -9.62 -0.22
C LYS A 107 0.09 -11.04 0.30
N LEU A 108 -0.01 -11.22 1.62
CA LEU A 108 -0.24 -12.51 2.26
C LEU A 108 -1.73 -12.88 2.33
N VAL A 109 -2.63 -11.97 1.96
CA VAL A 109 -4.07 -12.24 1.95
C VAL A 109 -4.39 -13.17 0.79
N ASP A 110 -5.14 -14.23 1.08
CA ASP A 110 -5.62 -15.16 0.06
C ASP A 110 -6.59 -14.46 -0.88
N LYS A 111 -6.19 -14.39 -2.15
CA LYS A 111 -6.97 -13.72 -3.20
C LYS A 111 -8.12 -14.59 -3.72
N GLY A 112 -8.08 -15.90 -3.47
CA GLY A 112 -9.13 -16.83 -3.91
C GLY A 112 -10.49 -16.55 -3.30
N VAL A 113 -10.54 -15.85 -2.16
CA VAL A 113 -11.78 -15.43 -1.49
C VAL A 113 -12.56 -14.40 -2.32
N PHE A 114 -11.89 -13.63 -3.18
CA PHE A 114 -12.51 -12.54 -3.94
C PHE A 114 -13.02 -12.96 -5.33
N GLY A 115 -12.98 -14.26 -5.66
CA GLY A 115 -13.50 -14.76 -6.94
C GLY A 115 -12.72 -14.31 -8.18
N GLU A 116 -11.53 -13.71 -8.00
CA GLU A 116 -10.66 -13.29 -9.10
C GLU A 116 -9.88 -14.50 -9.65
N GLU A 117 -10.56 -15.34 -10.42
CA GLU A 117 -9.90 -16.36 -11.23
C GLU A 117 -9.19 -15.70 -12.42
N GLY A 118 -7.90 -15.41 -12.23
CA GLY A 118 -6.93 -15.37 -13.32
C GLY A 118 -6.56 -13.97 -13.82
N GLY A 119 -5.29 -13.59 -13.56
CA GLY A 119 -4.39 -12.79 -14.41
C GLY A 119 -4.83 -11.41 -14.94
N ARG A 120 -6.08 -11.02 -14.79
CA ARG A 120 -6.66 -9.78 -15.26
C ARG A 120 -6.29 -8.70 -14.26
N VAL A 121 -5.78 -7.58 -14.76
CA VAL A 121 -5.51 -6.41 -13.92
C VAL A 121 -6.85 -5.97 -13.33
N PRO A 122 -7.00 -5.94 -11.99
CA PRO A 122 -8.25 -5.51 -11.37
C PRO A 122 -8.51 -4.06 -11.75
N ASP A 123 -9.76 -3.74 -12.10
CA ASP A 123 -10.15 -2.36 -12.34
C ASP A 123 -10.20 -1.64 -10.98
N GLY A 124 -9.37 -0.62 -10.80
CA GLY A 124 -9.32 0.18 -9.57
C GLY A 124 -10.46 1.20 -9.47
N ARG A 125 -11.33 1.29 -10.47
CA ARG A 125 -12.44 2.23 -10.45
C ARG A 125 -13.61 1.67 -9.65
N VAL A 126 -14.01 2.37 -8.61
CA VAL A 126 -15.21 2.05 -7.83
C VAL A 126 -16.41 2.75 -8.47
N TRP A 127 -17.19 2.02 -9.25
CA TRP A 127 -18.47 2.49 -9.79
C TRP A 127 -19.62 1.78 -9.08
N ALA A 128 -20.79 2.42 -9.05
CA ALA A 128 -22.02 1.69 -8.78
C ALA A 128 -22.26 0.72 -9.93
N ASP A 129 -22.87 -0.43 -9.64
CA ASP A 129 -23.25 -1.40 -10.65
C ASP A 129 -24.07 -0.70 -11.77
N ASP A 130 -23.77 -1.06 -13.02
CA ASP A 130 -24.37 -0.49 -14.24
C ASP A 130 -24.08 1.00 -14.54
N VAL A 131 -23.16 1.64 -13.80
CA VAL A 131 -22.69 2.99 -14.14
C VAL A 131 -21.35 2.90 -14.87
N GLY A 132 -21.36 3.18 -16.17
CA GLY A 132 -20.16 3.27 -17.02
C GLY A 132 -19.91 4.69 -17.54
N ILE A 133 -18.70 4.93 -18.02
CA ILE A 133 -18.41 6.13 -18.82
C ILE A 133 -18.93 5.87 -20.23
N ASP A 134 -19.88 6.70 -20.67
CA ASP A 134 -20.32 6.68 -22.07
C ASP A 134 -19.21 7.24 -22.98
N LEU A 135 -18.53 6.34 -23.69
CA LEU A 135 -17.47 6.67 -24.65
C LEU A 135 -18.03 7.18 -25.98
N SER A 136 -19.35 7.16 -26.18
CA SER A 136 -20.01 7.68 -27.39
C SER A 136 -20.19 9.20 -27.36
N ILE A 137 -19.91 9.85 -26.22
CA ILE A 137 -19.87 11.30 -26.12
C ILE A 137 -18.64 11.79 -26.89
N ASP A 138 -18.89 12.26 -28.11
CA ASP A 138 -17.91 12.95 -28.94
C ASP A 138 -17.38 14.18 -28.17
N THR A 139 -16.18 14.04 -27.60
CA THR A 139 -15.48 15.05 -26.79
C THR A 139 -15.18 16.35 -27.55
N ARG A 140 -15.45 16.39 -28.85
CA ARG A 140 -15.38 17.62 -29.66
C ARG A 140 -16.37 18.70 -29.20
N SER A 141 -17.41 18.32 -28.46
CA SER A 141 -18.45 19.26 -27.98
C SER A 141 -18.34 19.59 -26.49
N SER A 142 -17.48 18.90 -25.74
CA SER A 142 -17.40 19.02 -24.29
C SER A 142 -16.22 19.87 -23.87
N GLY A 143 -16.43 21.19 -23.77
CA GLY A 143 -15.53 22.07 -23.01
C GLY A 143 -14.86 23.21 -23.76
N HIS A 144 -15.29 23.55 -24.99
CA HIS A 144 -14.94 24.87 -25.51
C HIS A 144 -15.73 25.91 -24.70
N ASN A 145 -15.15 26.39 -23.60
CA ASN A 145 -15.64 27.57 -22.91
C ASN A 145 -15.15 28.77 -23.73
N PRO A 146 -16.02 29.42 -24.53
CA PRO A 146 -15.60 30.48 -25.46
C PRO A 146 -15.03 31.70 -24.73
N ASN A 147 -15.13 31.73 -23.40
CA ASN A 147 -14.65 32.80 -22.53
C ASN A 147 -13.24 32.56 -21.95
N MET A 148 -12.62 31.39 -22.17
CA MET A 148 -11.25 31.14 -21.70
C MET A 148 -10.24 31.49 -22.79
N ASP A 149 -9.90 32.78 -22.87
CA ASP A 149 -8.75 33.24 -23.66
C ASP A 149 -7.47 32.57 -23.13
N GLY A 150 -6.52 32.25 -24.03
CA GLY A 150 -5.26 31.60 -23.65
C GLY A 150 -4.44 32.36 -22.60
N ARG A 151 -4.70 33.67 -22.43
CA ARG A 151 -4.11 34.50 -21.36
C ARG A 151 -4.76 34.28 -19.99
N SER A 152 -6.05 33.90 -19.93
CA SER A 152 -6.72 33.54 -18.68
C SER A 152 -6.10 32.29 -18.04
N LEU A 153 -5.57 31.37 -18.87
CA LEU A 153 -4.83 30.19 -18.38
C LEU A 153 -3.55 30.56 -17.61
N LEU A 154 -3.01 31.75 -17.85
CA LEU A 154 -1.78 32.24 -17.22
C LEU A 154 -2.02 32.96 -15.89
N GLN A 155 -3.28 33.19 -15.48
CA GLN A 155 -3.61 34.01 -14.31
C GLN A 155 -3.07 33.44 -12.98
N HIS A 156 -2.88 32.12 -12.92
CA HIS A 156 -2.35 31.43 -11.73
C HIS A 156 -0.87 31.05 -11.87
N ALA A 157 -0.22 31.46 -12.96
CA ALA A 157 1.20 31.20 -13.15
C ALA A 157 2.04 32.09 -12.21
N ALA A 158 2.97 31.49 -11.48
CA ALA A 158 3.90 32.26 -10.65
C ALA A 158 4.80 33.20 -11.49
N ARG A 159 5.13 32.79 -12.72
CA ARG A 159 5.96 33.57 -13.65
C ARG A 159 5.50 33.34 -15.09
N THR A 160 5.42 34.43 -15.84
CA THR A 160 5.08 34.42 -17.28
C THR A 160 5.96 35.41 -18.02
N ALA A 161 6.29 35.10 -19.27
CA ALA A 161 6.96 36.03 -20.18
C ALA A 161 6.45 35.75 -21.60
N ASN A 162 6.19 36.81 -22.37
CA ASN A 162 5.74 36.73 -23.76
C ASN A 162 4.51 35.81 -23.98
N GLY A 163 3.60 35.75 -23.00
CA GLY A 163 2.41 34.89 -23.09
C GLY A 163 2.67 33.40 -22.88
N LEU A 164 3.81 33.03 -22.26
CA LEU A 164 4.19 31.65 -21.96
C LEU A 164 4.57 31.49 -20.48
N TYR A 165 4.45 30.27 -19.97
CA TYR A 165 4.99 29.89 -18.66
C TYR A 165 6.52 29.94 -18.70
N VAL A 166 7.13 30.49 -17.65
CA VAL A 166 8.59 30.54 -17.51
C VAL A 166 8.99 29.63 -16.36
N VAL A 167 9.85 28.66 -16.66
CA VAL A 167 10.46 27.76 -15.69
C VAL A 167 11.98 27.99 -15.72
N GLU A 168 12.61 28.05 -14.55
CA GLU A 168 14.07 28.07 -14.46
C GLU A 168 14.59 26.71 -14.91
N ALA A 169 15.36 26.67 -15.99
CA ALA A 169 16.05 25.46 -16.38
C ALA A 169 17.32 25.34 -15.51
N ASP A 170 17.38 24.31 -14.67
CA ASP A 170 18.61 23.96 -13.98
C ASP A 170 19.69 23.63 -15.02
N LYS A 171 20.68 24.52 -15.15
CA LYS A 171 21.81 24.33 -16.04
C LYS A 171 22.71 23.24 -15.43
N PRO A 172 23.02 22.13 -16.13
CA PRO A 172 23.88 21.10 -15.56
C PRO A 172 25.30 21.65 -15.32
N LYS A 173 25.80 21.44 -14.09
CA LYS A 173 27.18 21.72 -13.70
C LYS A 173 28.15 20.94 -14.58
N GLY A 174 28.83 21.67 -15.45
CA GLY A 174 29.88 21.15 -16.33
C GLY A 174 30.76 22.28 -16.86
N SER A 175 31.32 23.10 -15.97
CA SER A 175 32.47 23.95 -16.31
C SER A 175 33.54 23.87 -15.22
N GLY A 176 34.13 22.68 -15.08
CA GLY A 176 35.50 22.56 -14.59
C GLY A 176 36.43 22.61 -15.80
N ARG A 177 37.00 23.78 -16.06
CA ARG A 177 38.27 23.93 -16.77
C ARG A 177 39.20 24.69 -15.85
#